data_AF-X1CJQ0-F1
#
_entry.id   AF-X1CJQ0-F1
#
_cell.length_a   1.000
_cell.length_b   1.000
_cell.length_c   1.000
_cell.angle_alpha   90.00
_cell.angle_beta   90.00
_cell.angle_gamma   90.00
#
_symmetry.space_group_name_H-M   'P 1'
#
loop_
_entity.id
_entity.type
_entity.pdbx_description
1 polymer ?
#
loop_
_entity_poly.entity_id
_entity_poly.type
_entity_poly.pdbx_seq_one_letter_code
_entity_poly.pdbx_strand_id
1 'polypeptide(L)'
;KNHLSFSTRLSLPIDSIRKKLLEKTLLATTLGFGPRFLHSAGQLHKGGPETGLFLQLVDEPERDLSVPGEDYTFGSLIKAQSAGDFLALKQRNRHVLRINLGKNVLSGLNQLAEIIG
;
A
#
# COMPACT_ATOMS: atom_id res chain seq x y z
N LYS A 1 -1.27 14.82 12.59
CA LYS A 1 -0.10 15.16 11.73
C LYS A 1 -0.45 14.84 10.28
N ASN A 2 -1.01 15.81 9.58
CA ASN A 2 -1.48 15.69 8.20
C ASN A 2 -0.27 15.87 7.26
N HIS A 3 0.29 14.77 6.78
CA HIS A 3 1.17 14.81 5.60
C HIS A 3 0.29 14.57 4.38
N LEU A 4 -0.32 15.67 3.92
CA LEU A 4 -0.94 15.77 2.60
C LEU A 4 0.18 15.74 1.55
N SER A 5 0.55 14.54 1.11
CA SER A 5 0.98 14.33 -0.28
C SER A 5 0.04 13.29 -0.87
N PHE A 6 -1.24 13.65 -0.90
CA PHE A 6 -2.20 12.99 -1.76
C PHE A 6 -2.69 14.04 -2.73
N SER A 7 -2.37 13.87 -4.01
CA SER A 7 -3.13 14.58 -5.03
C SER A 7 -4.57 14.09 -4.88
N THR A 8 -5.53 15.00 -4.74
CA THR A 8 -6.99 14.73 -4.71
C THR A 8 -7.43 13.72 -5.79
N ARG A 9 -6.65 13.59 -6.86
CA ARG A 9 -6.85 12.65 -7.97
C ARG A 9 -6.77 11.17 -7.58
N LEU A 10 -6.00 10.79 -6.56
CA LEU A 10 -5.86 9.39 -6.16
C LEU A 10 -6.86 8.97 -5.06
N SER A 11 -7.51 9.92 -4.35
CA SER A 11 -8.39 9.57 -3.23
C SER A 11 -9.68 8.92 -3.71
N LEU A 12 -10.28 9.48 -4.76
CA LEU A 12 -11.53 8.97 -5.34
C LEU A 12 -11.46 7.48 -5.71
N PRO A 13 -10.47 7.00 -6.49
CA PRO A 13 -10.42 5.59 -6.84
C PRO A 13 -10.07 4.69 -5.65
N ILE A 14 -9.26 5.14 -4.68
CA ILE A 14 -9.00 4.37 -3.46
C ILE A 14 -10.26 4.23 -2.60
N ASP A 15 -11.03 5.31 -2.43
CA ASP A 15 -12.28 5.28 -1.69
C ASP A 15 -13.32 4.39 -2.38
N SER A 16 -13.34 4.40 -3.73
CA SER A 16 -14.15 3.48 -4.53
C SER A 16 -13.78 2.01 -4.29
N ILE A 17 -12.48 1.67 -4.33
CA ILE A 17 -11.98 0.32 -4.01
C ILE A 17 -12.41 -0.09 -2.60
N ARG A 18 -12.20 0.77 -1.60
CA ARG A 18 -12.53 0.49 -0.19
C ARG A 18 -14.02 0.27 0.01
N LYS A 19 -14.87 1.09 -0.64
CA LYS A 19 -16.32 0.96 -0.60
C LYS A 19 -16.76 -0.36 -1.22
N LYS A 20 -16.27 -0.71 -2.41
CA LYS A 20 -16.59 -1.98 -3.08
C LYS A 20 -16.14 -3.19 -2.28
N LEU A 21 -14.96 -3.15 -1.67
CA LEU A 21 -14.48 -4.21 -0.78
C LEU A 21 -15.41 -4.37 0.43
N LEU A 22 -15.80 -3.27 1.07
CA LEU A 22 -16.76 -3.30 2.18
C LEU A 22 -18.10 -3.90 1.73
N GLU A 23 -18.65 -3.47 0.59
CA GLU A 23 -19.93 -3.96 0.08
C GLU A 23 -19.91 -5.45 -0.26
N LYS A 24 -18.80 -5.97 -0.82
CA LYS A 24 -18.69 -7.37 -1.23
C LYS A 24 -18.27 -8.33 -0.13
N THR A 25 -17.47 -7.86 0.84
CA THR A 25 -16.87 -8.71 1.88
C THR A 25 -17.46 -8.47 3.27
N LEU A 26 -18.17 -7.35 3.46
CA LEU A 26 -18.62 -6.84 4.76
C LEU A 26 -17.47 -6.58 5.75
N LEU A 27 -16.23 -6.49 5.25
CA LEU A 27 -15.05 -6.20 6.05
C LEU A 27 -14.72 -4.71 6.01
N ALA A 28 -14.54 -4.11 7.18
CA ALA A 28 -14.06 -2.75 7.31
C ALA A 28 -12.59 -2.65 6.83
N THR A 29 -12.28 -1.61 6.06
CA THR A 29 -10.92 -1.38 5.54
C THR A 29 -10.24 -0.21 6.23
N THR A 30 -8.98 -0.40 6.62
CA THR A 30 -8.08 0.69 7.05
C THR A 30 -7.09 1.02 5.94
N LEU A 31 -6.75 2.29 5.78
CA LEU A 31 -5.79 2.76 4.78
C LEU A 31 -4.54 3.34 5.47
N GLY A 32 -3.36 3.02 4.95
CA GLY A 32 -2.09 3.58 5.39
C GLY A 32 -1.12 3.74 4.22
N PHE A 33 -0.27 4.76 4.28
CA PHE A 33 0.72 5.05 3.23
C PHE A 33 2.13 4.70 3.71
N GLY A 34 2.86 3.99 2.85
CA GLY A 34 4.25 3.66 3.06
C GLY A 34 5.22 4.84 2.86
N PRO A 35 6.51 4.64 3.20
CA PRO A 35 7.05 3.50 3.92
C PRO A 35 7.03 3.80 5.44
N ARG A 36 5.97 3.37 6.13
CA ARG A 36 5.78 3.56 7.58
C ARG A 36 5.09 2.37 8.24
N PHE A 37 4.81 1.31 7.50
CA PHE A 37 3.79 0.34 7.87
C PHE A 37 4.19 -0.45 9.13
N LEU A 38 5.47 -0.80 9.27
CA LEU A 38 5.96 -1.51 10.45
C LEU A 38 6.20 -0.65 11.70
N HIS A 39 6.10 0.68 11.64
CA HIS A 39 6.34 1.52 12.84
C HIS A 39 5.07 2.18 13.39
N SER A 40 4.03 2.42 12.58
CA SER A 40 2.82 3.14 13.01
C SER A 40 1.51 2.34 13.02
N ALA A 41 1.45 1.14 12.46
CA ALA A 41 0.22 0.33 12.41
C ALA A 41 0.14 -0.67 13.60
N GLY A 42 0.14 -0.12 14.82
CA GLY A 42 0.24 -0.85 16.10
C GLY A 42 -0.63 -2.11 16.25
N GLN A 43 -0.24 -2.97 17.20
CA GLN A 43 -0.77 -4.29 17.62
C GLN A 43 -1.60 -5.16 16.64
N LEU A 44 -2.62 -4.67 15.93
CA LEU A 44 -3.36 -5.39 14.88
C LEU A 44 -2.46 -6.07 13.82
N HIS A 45 -1.28 -5.49 13.54
CA HIS A 45 -0.32 -6.03 12.56
C HIS A 45 0.83 -6.85 13.17
N LYS A 46 1.01 -6.80 14.51
CA LYS A 46 2.17 -7.39 15.19
C LYS A 46 1.83 -8.41 16.29
N GLY A 47 0.65 -8.32 16.92
CA GLY A 47 0.24 -9.16 18.05
C GLY A 47 -1.28 -9.33 18.23
N GLY A 48 -2.10 -8.75 17.34
CA GLY A 48 -3.54 -9.00 17.30
C GLY A 48 -3.89 -10.34 16.64
N PRO A 49 -5.16 -10.76 16.72
CA PRO A 49 -5.65 -12.02 16.15
C PRO A 49 -5.19 -12.23 14.69
N GLU A 50 -5.01 -13.49 14.28
CA GLU A 50 -4.57 -13.88 12.94
C GLU A 50 -5.64 -13.73 11.85
N THR A 51 -6.41 -12.65 11.89
CA THR A 51 -7.57 -12.44 11.01
C THR A 51 -7.40 -11.29 10.02
N GLY A 52 -6.29 -10.54 10.10
CA GLY A 52 -6.02 -9.42 9.20
C GLY A 52 -5.77 -9.89 7.76
N LEU A 53 -6.52 -9.31 6.81
CA LEU A 53 -6.26 -9.39 5.38
C LEU A 53 -5.54 -8.12 4.92
N PHE A 54 -4.45 -8.28 4.16
CA PHE A 54 -3.60 -7.18 3.74
C PHE A 54 -3.54 -7.07 2.22
N LEU A 55 -3.80 -5.87 1.72
CA LEU A 55 -3.62 -5.51 0.32
C LEU A 55 -2.55 -4.42 0.22
N GLN A 56 -1.39 -4.78 -0.35
CA GLN A 56 -0.30 -3.84 -0.61
C GLN A 56 -0.35 -3.38 -2.06
N LEU A 57 -0.58 -2.09 -2.28
CA LEU A 57 -0.52 -1.47 -3.60
C LEU A 57 0.83 -0.78 -3.74
N VAL A 58 1.55 -1.07 -4.83
CA VAL A 58 2.86 -0.48 -5.14
C VAL A 58 2.87 0.06 -6.56
N ASP A 59 3.74 1.02 -6.83
CA ASP A 59 3.88 1.66 -8.14
C ASP A 59 5.33 1.66 -8.64
N GLU A 60 5.49 2.12 -9.88
CA GLU A 60 6.78 2.34 -10.52
C GLU A 60 6.92 3.83 -10.84
N PRO A 61 7.40 4.66 -9.90
CA PRO A 61 7.49 6.10 -10.13
C PRO A 61 8.41 6.41 -11.30
N GLU A 62 7.98 7.33 -12.17
CA GLU A 62 8.76 7.75 -13.34
C GLU A 62 10.03 8.53 -12.99
N ARG A 63 10.04 9.19 -11.83
CA ARG A 63 11.18 9.94 -11.32
C ARG A 63 11.80 9.19 -10.16
N ASP A 64 13.09 8.90 -10.29
CA ASP A 64 13.89 8.34 -9.23
C ASP A 64 15.07 9.27 -8.94
N LEU A 65 15.21 9.67 -7.67
CA LEU A 65 16.19 10.65 -7.23
C LEU A 65 17.29 9.95 -6.45
N SER A 66 18.54 10.29 -6.71
CA SER A 66 19.66 9.81 -5.88
C SER A 66 19.53 10.33 -4.45
N VAL A 67 19.91 9.50 -3.49
CA VAL A 67 20.05 9.94 -2.09
C VAL A 67 21.42 10.61 -1.94
N PRO A 68 21.50 11.86 -1.46
CA PRO A 68 22.79 12.54 -1.31
C PRO A 68 23.74 11.76 -0.41
N GLY A 69 24.95 11.46 -0.92
CA GLY A 69 26.00 10.77 -0.16
C GLY A 69 25.90 9.24 -0.17
N GLU A 70 24.91 8.66 -0.84
CA GLU A 70 24.68 7.22 -0.88
C GLU A 70 24.77 6.67 -2.31
N ASP A 71 24.98 5.35 -2.43
CA ASP A 71 25.05 4.63 -3.71
C ASP A 71 23.68 4.15 -4.22
N TYR A 72 22.59 4.56 -3.56
CA TYR A 72 21.22 4.18 -3.90
C TYR A 72 20.29 5.38 -4.10
N THR A 73 19.10 5.09 -4.62
CA THR A 73 18.06 6.10 -4.92
C THR A 73 16.89 6.03 -3.92
N PHE A 74 16.10 7.10 -3.84
CA PHE A 74 14.86 7.11 -3.04
C PHE A 74 13.88 6.02 -3.49
N GLY A 75 13.77 5.76 -4.79
CA GLY A 75 12.97 4.67 -5.35
C GLY A 75 13.50 3.30 -4.91
N SER A 76 14.81 3.10 -4.90
CA SER A 76 15.43 1.87 -4.38
C SER A 76 15.12 1.67 -2.89
N LEU A 77 15.23 2.75 -2.10
CA LEU A 77 14.92 2.74 -0.67
C LEU A 77 13.43 2.43 -0.40
N ILE A 78 12.51 3.04 -1.14
CA ILE A 78 11.06 2.79 -1.02
C ILE A 78 10.72 1.36 -1.42
N LYS A 79 11.29 0.85 -2.53
CA LYS A 79 11.10 -0.53 -2.99
C LYS A 79 11.58 -1.54 -1.96
N ALA A 80 12.78 -1.32 -1.40
CA ALA A 80 13.34 -2.17 -0.36
C ALA A 80 12.46 -2.18 0.90
N GLN A 81 12.02 -1.01 1.38
CA GLN A 81 11.13 -0.92 2.54
C GLN A 81 9.77 -1.60 2.29
N SER A 82 9.15 -1.35 1.13
CA SER A 82 7.88 -1.99 0.76
C SER A 82 8.02 -3.51 0.64
N ALA A 83 9.13 -4.02 0.12
CA ALA A 83 9.41 -5.45 0.09
C ALA A 83 9.62 -6.03 1.50
N GLY A 84 10.34 -5.33 2.38
CA GLY A 84 10.50 -5.70 3.78
C GLY A 84 9.16 -5.81 4.52
N ASP A 85 8.27 -4.84 4.33
CA ASP A 85 6.91 -4.87 4.91
C ASP A 85 6.12 -6.10 4.44
N PHE A 86 6.17 -6.43 3.15
CA PHE A 86 5.51 -7.61 2.59
C PHE A 86 6.06 -8.93 3.17
N LEU A 87 7.39 -9.05 3.23
CA LEU A 87 8.05 -10.23 3.78
C LEU A 87 7.75 -10.40 5.27
N ALA A 88 7.71 -9.30 6.03
CA ALA A 88 7.35 -9.36 7.45
C ALA A 88 5.91 -9.85 7.68
N LEU A 89 4.98 -9.53 6.78
CA LEU A 89 3.62 -10.09 6.82
C LEU A 89 3.61 -11.58 6.47
N LYS A 90 4.33 -11.98 5.41
CA LYS A 90 4.47 -13.39 5.00
C LYS A 90 5.09 -14.26 6.10
N GLN A 91 6.18 -13.80 6.73
CA GLN A 91 6.86 -14.53 7.81
C GLN A 91 5.98 -14.70 9.06
N ARG A 92 4.98 -13.84 9.25
CA ARG A 92 3.96 -13.96 10.31
C ARG A 92 2.70 -14.71 9.86
N ASN A 93 2.77 -15.46 8.75
CA ASN A 93 1.67 -16.20 8.13
C ASN A 93 0.42 -15.36 7.82
N ARG A 94 0.57 -14.05 7.62
CA ARG A 94 -0.56 -13.18 7.31
C ARG A 94 -0.99 -13.31 5.86
N HIS A 95 -2.30 -13.25 5.63
CA HIS A 95 -2.87 -13.18 4.28
C HIS A 95 -2.58 -11.82 3.65
N VAL A 96 -1.56 -11.78 2.80
CA VAL A 96 -1.15 -10.58 2.07
C VAL A 96 -1.13 -10.80 0.56
N LEU A 97 -1.80 -9.89 -0.16
CA LEU A 97 -1.75 -9.75 -1.60
C LEU A 97 -0.99 -8.44 -1.94
N ARG A 98 -0.07 -8.51 -2.91
CA ARG A 98 0.64 -7.34 -3.42
C ARG A 98 0.28 -7.13 -4.89
N ILE A 99 -0.12 -5.92 -5.25
CA ILE A 99 -0.47 -5.52 -6.61
C ILE A 99 0.45 -4.38 -7.04
N ASN A 100 1.09 -4.54 -8.19
CA ASN A 100 1.83 -3.47 -8.86
C ASN A 100 0.90 -2.73 -9.82
N LEU A 101 0.72 -1.43 -9.59
CA LEU A 101 -0.13 -0.54 -10.39
C LEU A 101 0.60 0.00 -11.64
N GLY A 102 1.88 -0.31 -11.80
CA GLY A 102 2.74 0.16 -12.88
C GLY A 102 3.07 1.64 -12.77
N LYS A 103 3.42 2.25 -13.91
CA LYS A 103 3.83 3.66 -14.00
C LYS A 103 2.66 4.65 -13.89
N ASN A 104 1.47 4.25 -14.36
CA ASN A 104 0.26 5.08 -14.30
C ASN A 104 -0.64 4.62 -13.15
N VAL A 105 -0.35 5.12 -11.95
CA VAL A 105 -1.06 4.78 -10.71
C VAL A 105 -2.56 4.99 -10.81
N LEU A 106 -3.01 6.10 -11.41
CA LEU A 106 -4.43 6.41 -11.53
C LEU A 106 -5.15 5.39 -12.42
N SER A 107 -4.55 5.03 -13.57
CA SER A 107 -5.11 4.00 -14.45
C SER A 107 -5.15 2.63 -13.75
N GLY A 108 -4.08 2.23 -13.06
CA GLY A 108 -4.04 0.99 -12.30
C GLY A 108 -5.09 0.93 -11.19
N LEU A 109 -5.30 2.03 -10.46
CA LEU A 109 -6.34 2.10 -9.43
C LEU A 109 -7.76 2.01 -10.02
N ASN A 110 -8.01 2.67 -11.16
CA ASN A 110 -9.31 2.57 -11.84
C ASN A 110 -9.59 1.14 -12.31
N GLN A 111 -8.60 0.48 -12.95
CA GLN A 111 -8.73 -0.92 -13.36
C GLN A 111 -9.01 -1.85 -12.17
N LEU A 112 -8.30 -1.64 -11.04
CA LEU A 112 -8.54 -2.42 -9.83
C LEU A 112 -9.97 -2.18 -9.29
N ALA A 113 -10.47 -0.95 -9.30
CA ALA A 113 -11.84 -0.63 -8.89
C ALA A 113 -12.89 -1.29 -9.79
N GLU A 114 -12.62 -1.42 -11.08
CA GLU A 114 -13.47 -2.12 -12.05
C GLU A 114 -13.48 -3.63 -11.80
N ILE A 115 -12.31 -4.25 -11.58
CA ILE A 115 -12.18 -5.70 -11.33
C ILE A 115 -12.88 -6.13 -10.03
N ILE A 116 -12.83 -5.29 -8.99
CA ILE A 116 -13.55 -5.57 -7.74
C ILE A 116 -15.07 -5.37 -7.94
N GLY A 117 -15.49 -4.59 -8.94
CA GLY A 117 -16.87 -4.29 -9.30
C GLY A 117 -17.72 -5.49 -9.64
#